data_AF-A0ABD5Z5S1-F1
#
_entry.id   AF-A0ABD5Z5S1-F1
#
_cell.length_a   1.000
_cell.length_b   1.000
_cell.length_c   1.000
_cell.angle_alpha   90.00
_cell.angle_beta   90.00
_cell.angle_gamma   90.00
#
_symmetry.space_group_name_H-M   'P 1'
#
loop_
_entity.id
_entity.type
_entity.pdbx_description
1 polymer ?
#
loop_
_entity_poly.entity_id
_entity_poly.type
_entity_poly.pdbx_seq_one_letter_code
_entity_poly.pdbx_strand_id
1 'polypeptide(L)'
;MERDNRRALSKAYFSKERLAEHHFRSYNAFLERGMQEVVSEKGQIETDIGDKEDEEPVWVELGDVRVLTPRVREADGSEELLYPQEARLRNITYAAPVFMEMSIVRGGEEEEEKVLDTTETKVGRMPIMVGSDKCNIADFSDEELIDIGEDPADPGGYFIVNGSERVLMTSEDLAPNKILAEYDEKYGDEIQVAKTFSQRRGYRALVLVERNRSGILEVSFPSVSGSINFVTLVRALGLESDEEIVHRVSEDPEIVKFMLENLEEAEVQTEQEAIEKLGKRVASGQGKNYQLKRANYVIDRYLLPHLHEEGVPDEETRINKAYYLCRMAEACFELALQRRESDDKDHYSNKRLKVSGDLMRDLFRTALNKLARDVKYQLERANMRNRELTVNTVVRSDVLTERLEHPIATGNWVGGRSGVSQLVDRTDHMGVLSHLRRLRSPLSRSQPHFEARDLHATQWGRICPSETPEGPNCGLVKNFAQAMELSQHVDDEQDLKQELSSMGVEGVPGISTEGISADD
;
A
#
# COMPACT_ATOMS: atom_id res chain seq x y z
N MET A 1 -22.03 -29.11 23.47
CA MET A 1 -21.17 -28.41 24.43
C MET A 1 -22.06 -27.76 25.48
N GLU A 2 -21.83 -28.08 26.75
CA GLU A 2 -22.58 -27.55 27.91
C GLU A 2 -22.42 -26.02 28.01
N ARG A 3 -23.44 -25.32 28.52
CA ARG A 3 -23.49 -23.85 28.56
C ARG A 3 -22.31 -23.25 29.31
N ASP A 4 -21.85 -23.92 30.36
CA ASP A 4 -20.78 -23.44 31.22
C ASP A 4 -19.41 -23.55 30.55
N ASN A 5 -19.18 -24.61 29.77
CA ASN A 5 -17.96 -24.74 28.95
C ASN A 5 -17.87 -23.62 27.90
N ARG A 6 -19.00 -23.26 27.27
CA ARG A 6 -19.04 -22.12 26.32
C ARG A 6 -18.75 -20.79 27.01
N ARG A 7 -19.24 -20.59 28.24
CA ARG A 7 -18.96 -19.38 29.02
C ARG A 7 -17.50 -19.30 29.45
N ALA A 8 -16.90 -20.41 29.86
CA ALA A 8 -15.48 -20.46 30.18
C ALA A 8 -14.62 -20.09 28.97
N LEU A 9 -14.90 -20.68 27.80
CA LEU A 9 -14.23 -20.34 26.55
C LEU A 9 -14.46 -18.88 26.15
N SER A 10 -15.69 -18.39 26.25
CA SER A 10 -16.02 -17.00 25.93
C SER A 10 -15.28 -16.00 26.83
N LYS A 11 -15.16 -16.28 28.13
CA LYS A 11 -14.38 -15.44 29.05
C LYS A 11 -12.88 -15.48 28.74
N ALA A 12 -12.36 -16.64 28.35
CA ALA A 12 -10.96 -16.77 27.96
C ALA A 12 -10.66 -16.05 26.64
N TYR A 13 -11.61 -16.06 25.70
CA TYR A 13 -11.46 -15.42 24.41
C TYR A 13 -11.63 -13.89 24.48
N PHE A 14 -12.68 -13.39 25.14
CA PHE A 14 -12.93 -11.95 25.26
C PHE A 14 -12.17 -11.35 26.44
N SER A 15 -10.84 -11.38 26.39
CA SER A 15 -9.99 -10.67 27.35
C SER A 15 -9.91 -9.18 27.01
N LYS A 16 -9.48 -8.37 28.00
CA LYS A 16 -9.24 -6.93 27.84
C LYS A 16 -8.25 -6.64 26.71
N GLU A 17 -7.23 -7.47 26.58
CA GLU A 17 -6.18 -7.37 25.55
C GLU A 17 -6.75 -7.43 24.13
N ARG A 18 -7.86 -8.14 23.91
CA ARG A 18 -8.45 -8.36 22.57
C ARG A 18 -9.32 -7.23 22.05
N LEU A 19 -9.57 -6.16 22.81
CA LEU A 19 -10.53 -5.11 22.43
C LEU A 19 -10.03 -4.22 21.29
N ALA A 20 -8.79 -3.75 21.38
CA ALA A 20 -8.11 -2.93 20.37
C ALA A 20 -6.88 -3.63 19.79
N GLU A 21 -6.78 -4.94 19.98
CA GLU A 21 -5.63 -5.77 19.61
C GLU A 21 -5.20 -5.64 18.15
N HIS A 22 -6.17 -5.52 17.23
CA HIS A 22 -5.88 -5.32 15.81
C HIS A 22 -5.12 -4.02 15.53
N HIS A 23 -5.33 -2.97 16.34
CA HIS A 23 -4.57 -1.73 16.26
C HIS A 23 -3.15 -1.90 16.81
N PHE A 24 -3.03 -2.55 17.97
CA PHE A 24 -1.73 -2.79 18.62
C PHE A 24 -0.85 -3.70 17.77
N ARG A 25 -1.31 -4.90 17.44
CA ARG A 25 -0.55 -5.88 16.63
C ARG A 25 -0.08 -5.26 15.31
N SER A 26 -0.98 -4.56 14.62
CA SER A 26 -0.65 -3.92 13.34
C SER A 26 0.38 -2.79 13.49
N TYR A 27 0.22 -1.94 14.51
CA TYR A 27 1.13 -0.83 14.73
C TYR A 27 2.51 -1.28 15.23
N ASN A 28 2.56 -2.29 16.10
CA ASN A 28 3.80 -2.91 16.55
C ASN A 28 4.56 -3.55 15.37
N ALA A 29 3.88 -4.35 14.54
CA ALA A 29 4.48 -4.91 13.34
C ALA A 29 5.00 -3.83 12.36
N PHE A 30 4.29 -2.71 12.24
CA PHE A 30 4.78 -1.55 11.49
C PHE A 30 6.08 -0.98 12.07
N LEU A 31 6.17 -0.78 13.39
CA LEU A 31 7.38 -0.24 14.02
C LEU A 31 8.58 -1.19 13.95
N GLU A 32 8.34 -2.49 14.07
CA GLU A 32 9.39 -3.52 14.07
C GLU A 32 9.93 -3.83 12.67
N ARG A 33 9.04 -4.00 11.69
CA ARG A 33 9.38 -4.50 10.35
C ARG A 33 8.97 -3.52 9.26
N GLY A 34 7.74 -3.02 9.32
CA GLY A 34 7.16 -2.20 8.26
C GLY A 34 7.91 -0.88 8.00
N MET A 35 8.57 -0.29 9.00
CA MET A 35 9.43 0.88 8.81
C MET A 35 10.70 0.53 8.03
N GLN A 36 11.36 -0.57 8.40
CA GLN A 36 12.58 -1.03 7.73
C GLN A 36 12.27 -1.43 6.29
N GLU A 37 11.18 -2.17 6.05
CA GLU A 37 10.71 -2.50 4.70
C GLU A 37 10.59 -1.25 3.83
N VAL A 38 9.96 -0.18 4.33
CA VAL A 38 9.78 1.07 3.55
C VAL A 38 11.11 1.79 3.27
N VAL A 39 12.08 1.69 4.18
CA VAL A 39 13.43 2.27 3.98
C VAL A 39 14.21 1.45 2.95
N SER A 40 14.22 0.12 3.10
CA SER A 40 14.85 -0.81 2.15
C SER A 40 14.21 -0.74 0.76
N GLU A 41 12.88 -0.59 0.66
CA GLU A 41 12.15 -0.36 -0.60
C GLU A 41 12.65 0.90 -1.34
N LYS A 42 13.09 1.92 -0.59
CA LYS A 42 13.63 3.16 -1.16
C LYS A 42 15.09 2.99 -1.56
N GLY A 43 15.88 2.27 -0.76
CA GLY A 43 17.28 1.90 -1.01
C GLY A 43 18.23 3.09 -1.01
N GLN A 44 18.15 3.92 -2.06
CA GLN A 44 19.02 5.07 -2.26
C GLN A 44 18.28 6.34 -2.66
N ILE A 45 18.94 7.47 -2.43
CA ILE A 45 18.54 8.80 -2.86
C ILE A 45 19.53 9.27 -3.91
N GLU A 46 19.15 9.13 -5.18
CA GLU A 46 19.91 9.64 -6.32
C GLU A 46 19.84 11.17 -6.38
N THR A 47 20.98 11.81 -6.62
CA THR A 47 21.07 13.26 -6.86
C THR A 47 21.37 13.55 -8.32
N ASP A 48 21.14 14.79 -8.76
CA ASP A 48 21.52 15.22 -10.12
C ASP A 48 22.98 15.74 -10.18
N ILE A 49 23.76 15.50 -9.12
CA ILE A 49 25.20 15.81 -9.07
C ILE A 49 25.90 14.78 -9.94
N GLY A 50 26.73 15.22 -10.88
CA GLY A 50 27.39 14.37 -11.87
C GLY A 50 26.71 14.29 -13.24
N ASP A 51 25.54 14.91 -13.43
CA ASP A 51 24.89 15.01 -14.75
C ASP A 51 25.61 15.99 -15.72
N LYS A 52 26.57 16.76 -15.21
CA LYS A 52 27.41 17.66 -16.01
C LYS A 52 28.77 17.01 -16.22
N GLU A 53 29.35 17.20 -17.42
CA GLU A 53 30.74 16.84 -17.69
C GLU A 53 31.63 17.47 -16.59
N ASP A 54 32.50 16.64 -15.98
CA ASP A 54 33.47 16.96 -14.91
C ASP A 54 33.03 16.87 -13.43
N GLU A 55 31.85 16.32 -13.09
CA GLU A 55 31.48 16.04 -11.68
C GLU A 55 31.23 14.54 -11.42
N GLU A 56 31.77 14.02 -10.30
CA GLU A 56 31.51 12.65 -9.85
C GLU A 56 30.07 12.53 -9.30
N PRO A 57 29.32 11.46 -9.63
CA PRO A 57 28.00 11.23 -9.09
C PRO A 57 28.00 11.11 -7.56
N VAL A 58 26.96 11.63 -6.92
CA VAL A 58 26.76 11.52 -5.48
C VAL A 58 25.37 10.97 -5.18
N TRP A 59 25.27 9.98 -4.31
CA TRP A 59 23.99 9.47 -3.80
C TRP A 59 24.05 9.25 -2.29
N VAL A 60 22.87 9.01 -1.70
CA VAL A 60 22.75 8.63 -0.30
C VAL A 60 22.16 7.25 -0.19
N GLU A 61 22.86 6.34 0.47
CA GLU A 61 22.36 5.03 0.83
C GLU A 61 21.65 5.11 2.18
N LEU A 62 20.49 4.44 2.27
CA LEU A 62 19.68 4.37 3.48
C LEU A 62 19.92 3.02 4.16
N GLY A 63 20.40 3.06 5.39
CA GLY A 63 20.63 1.86 6.21
C GLY A 63 19.49 1.57 7.16
N ASP A 64 19.84 1.10 8.36
CA ASP A 64 18.87 0.70 9.38
C ASP A 64 18.10 1.89 9.95
N VAL A 65 16.80 1.69 10.19
CA VAL A 65 15.93 2.65 10.87
C VAL A 65 15.44 2.10 12.20
N ARG A 66 15.50 2.91 13.25
CA ARG A 66 14.97 2.53 14.56
C ARG A 66 14.24 3.67 15.25
N VAL A 67 13.23 3.29 16.01
CA VAL A 67 12.43 4.20 16.84
C VAL A 67 12.72 3.91 18.31
N LEU A 68 13.02 4.98 19.06
CA LEU A 68 13.19 4.89 20.51
C LEU A 68 11.83 4.96 21.21
N THR A 69 11.82 5.37 22.47
CA THR A 69 10.61 5.62 23.24
C THR A 69 10.25 7.11 23.27
N PRO A 70 9.00 7.46 23.62
CA PRO A 70 8.54 8.85 23.72
C PRO A 70 9.37 9.69 24.68
N ARG A 71 9.85 10.82 24.16
CA ARG A 71 10.70 11.77 24.89
C ARG A 71 10.36 13.20 24.49
N VAL A 72 10.53 14.12 25.43
CA VAL A 72 10.38 15.56 25.23
C VAL A 72 11.72 16.25 25.47
N ARG A 73 12.02 17.25 24.64
CA ARG A 73 13.18 18.12 24.84
C ARG A 73 12.71 19.41 25.48
N GLU A 74 13.20 19.71 26.67
CA GLU A 74 12.87 20.91 27.42
C GLU A 74 13.63 22.14 26.88
N ALA A 75 13.20 23.33 27.30
CA ALA A 75 13.77 24.60 26.84
C ALA A 75 15.26 24.77 27.22
N ASP A 76 15.70 24.10 28.28
CA ASP A 76 17.10 24.04 28.71
C ASP A 76 17.95 23.06 27.87
N GLY A 77 17.31 22.31 26.98
CA GLY A 77 17.93 21.35 26.09
C GLY A 77 18.02 19.92 26.64
N SER A 78 17.56 19.67 27.87
CA SER A 78 17.48 18.32 28.45
C SER A 78 16.42 17.46 27.74
N GLU A 79 16.64 16.13 27.69
CA GLU A 79 15.66 15.17 27.14
C GLU A 79 15.14 14.24 28.23
N GLU A 80 13.85 14.34 28.53
CA GLU A 80 13.17 13.52 29.53
C GLU A 80 12.21 12.51 28.86
N LEU A 81 11.90 11.43 29.57
CA LEU A 81 10.83 10.53 29.17
C LEU A 81 9.51 11.30 29.22
N LEU A 82 8.69 11.12 28.20
CA LEU A 82 7.38 11.75 28.13
C LEU A 82 6.32 10.72 28.48
N TYR A 83 5.40 11.04 29.39
CA TYR A 83 4.24 10.19 29.70
C TYR A 83 2.96 10.68 28.99
N PRO A 84 1.98 9.80 28.71
CA PRO A 84 0.76 10.19 27.98
C PRO A 84 -0.03 11.30 28.69
N GLN A 85 -0.17 11.25 30.02
CA GLN A 85 -0.80 12.30 30.82
C GLN A 85 -0.14 13.67 30.61
N GLU A 86 1.19 13.74 30.67
CA GLU A 86 1.94 14.98 30.47
C GLU A 86 1.75 15.53 29.06
N ALA A 87 1.74 14.65 28.05
CA ALA A 87 1.52 15.05 26.67
C ALA A 87 0.16 15.72 26.48
N ARG A 88 -0.89 15.18 27.13
CA ARG A 88 -2.24 15.77 27.15
C ARG A 88 -2.26 17.13 27.85
N LEU A 89 -1.73 17.21 29.07
CA LEU A 89 -1.78 18.44 29.88
C LEU A 89 -0.96 19.58 29.27
N ARG A 90 0.16 19.28 28.62
CA ARG A 90 1.07 20.27 28.03
C ARG A 90 0.75 20.63 26.59
N ASN A 91 -0.29 20.05 25.99
CA ASN A 91 -0.62 20.23 24.57
C ASN A 91 0.52 19.87 23.61
N ILE A 92 1.27 18.82 23.92
CA ILE A 92 2.39 18.34 23.08
C ILE A 92 2.05 16.98 22.46
N THR A 93 2.80 16.62 21.40
CA THR A 93 2.66 15.33 20.74
C THR A 93 3.45 14.25 21.48
N TYR A 94 2.78 13.13 21.77
CA TYR A 94 3.40 11.93 22.34
C TYR A 94 4.15 11.17 21.25
N ALA A 95 5.42 11.51 21.06
CA ALA A 95 6.26 10.99 19.97
C ALA A 95 7.67 10.64 20.40
N ALA A 96 8.22 9.60 19.77
CA ALA A 96 9.57 9.10 19.96
C ALA A 96 10.51 9.59 18.84
N PRO A 97 11.81 9.82 19.10
CA PRO A 97 12.77 10.14 18.06
C PRO A 97 13.03 8.93 17.15
N VAL A 98 13.16 9.20 15.85
CA VAL A 98 13.51 8.22 14.82
C VAL A 98 14.95 8.47 14.39
N PHE A 99 15.76 7.42 14.44
CA PHE A 99 17.14 7.42 13.96
C PHE A 99 17.23 6.56 12.70
N MET A 100 18.03 7.01 11.74
CA MET A 100 18.31 6.26 10.52
C MET A 100 19.78 6.42 10.17
N GLU A 101 20.42 5.33 9.79
CA GLU A 101 21.75 5.34 9.21
C GLU A 101 21.69 5.83 7.76
N MET A 102 22.58 6.77 7.42
CA MET A 102 22.71 7.27 6.07
C MET A 102 24.18 7.35 5.70
N SER A 103 24.51 6.89 4.50
CA SER A 103 25.87 6.96 3.94
C SER A 103 25.85 7.82 2.68
N ILE A 104 26.64 8.89 2.66
CA ILE A 104 26.85 9.70 1.46
C ILE A 104 27.98 9.05 0.67
N VAL A 105 27.67 8.58 -0.52
CA VAL A 105 28.63 7.91 -1.41
C VAL A 105 28.88 8.79 -2.63
N ARG A 106 30.13 8.85 -3.06
CA ARG A 106 30.56 9.49 -4.30
C ARG A 106 31.32 8.48 -5.15
N GLY A 107 30.93 8.30 -6.39
CA GLY A 107 31.55 7.33 -7.30
C GLY A 107 30.83 7.28 -8.64
N GLY A 108 31.36 6.57 -9.63
CA GLY A 108 30.73 6.41 -10.94
C GLY A 108 31.02 5.03 -11.53
N GLU A 109 30.47 4.72 -12.71
CA GLU A 109 30.65 3.39 -13.33
C GLU A 109 32.14 3.03 -13.61
N GLU A 110 33.03 4.03 -13.72
CA GLU A 110 34.46 3.84 -13.99
C GLU A 110 35.40 4.20 -12.81
N GLU A 111 34.87 4.73 -11.69
CA GLU A 111 35.68 5.21 -10.54
C GLU A 111 35.31 4.51 -9.23
N GLU A 112 36.30 4.29 -8.35
CA GLU A 112 36.07 3.64 -7.04
C GLU A 112 35.10 4.46 -6.17
N GLU A 113 34.07 3.77 -5.66
CA GLU A 113 33.11 4.31 -4.70
C GLU A 113 33.82 4.76 -3.42
N LYS A 114 33.65 6.03 -3.07
CA LYS A 114 34.15 6.63 -1.85
C LYS A 114 32.98 7.03 -0.96
N VAL A 115 32.91 6.39 0.19
CA VAL A 115 32.02 6.81 1.28
C VAL A 115 32.58 8.09 1.90
N LEU A 116 31.85 9.19 1.76
CA LEU A 116 32.24 10.50 2.29
C LEU A 116 31.91 10.64 3.78
N ASP A 117 30.73 10.14 4.18
CA ASP A 117 30.23 10.22 5.56
C ASP A 117 29.19 9.12 5.77
N THR A 118 29.33 8.34 6.84
CA THR A 118 28.33 7.40 7.33
C THR A 118 28.00 7.79 8.75
N THR A 119 26.76 8.21 8.97
CA THR A 119 26.32 8.69 10.28
C THR A 119 24.89 8.26 10.55
N GLU A 120 24.65 7.72 11.74
CA GLU A 120 23.30 7.58 12.29
C GLU A 120 22.81 8.95 12.75
N THR A 121 21.73 9.45 12.13
CA THR A 121 21.19 10.77 12.46
C THR A 121 19.71 10.71 12.83
N LYS A 122 19.27 11.70 13.61
CA LYS A 122 17.85 11.85 13.98
C LYS A 122 17.08 12.43 12.79
N VAL A 123 16.29 11.59 12.13
CA VAL A 123 15.55 11.95 10.92
C VAL A 123 14.16 12.52 11.19
N GLY A 124 13.64 12.37 12.42
CA GLY A 124 12.38 12.97 12.83
C GLY A 124 11.83 12.39 14.12
N ARG A 125 10.51 12.53 14.32
CA ARG A 125 9.77 11.94 15.44
C ARG A 125 8.57 11.16 14.93
N MET A 126 8.34 9.99 15.52
CA MET A 126 7.22 9.10 15.25
C MET A 126 6.20 9.21 16.39
N PRO A 127 4.95 9.62 16.12
CA PRO A 127 3.86 9.54 17.10
C PRO A 127 3.66 8.10 17.55
N ILE A 128 3.70 7.85 18.86
CA ILE A 128 3.57 6.51 19.45
C ILE A 128 2.13 6.29 19.91
N MET A 129 1.61 5.09 19.66
CA MET A 129 0.27 4.69 20.11
C MET A 129 0.30 4.40 21.62
N VAL A 130 -0.67 4.93 22.36
CA VAL A 130 -0.80 4.67 23.80
C VAL A 130 -1.12 3.19 24.00
N GLY A 131 -0.28 2.49 24.78
CA GLY A 131 -0.40 1.04 25.04
C GLY A 131 0.30 0.12 24.02
N SER A 132 0.95 0.66 22.98
CA SER A 132 1.82 -0.14 22.09
C SER A 132 3.16 -0.46 22.74
N ASP A 133 3.95 -1.37 22.17
CA ASP A 133 5.20 -1.87 22.77
C ASP A 133 6.28 -0.79 22.97
N LYS A 134 6.27 0.27 22.15
CA LYS A 134 7.16 1.43 22.30
C LYS A 134 6.63 2.52 23.23
N CYS A 135 5.46 2.32 23.84
CA CYS A 135 4.87 3.27 24.78
C CYS A 135 5.57 3.14 26.15
N ASN A 136 5.83 4.27 26.81
CA ASN A 136 6.50 4.27 28.12
C ASN A 136 5.69 3.59 29.23
N ILE A 137 4.39 3.32 29.02
CA ILE A 137 3.50 2.70 30.00
C ILE A 137 3.13 1.26 29.63
N ALA A 138 3.75 0.66 28.60
CA ALA A 138 3.36 -0.66 28.09
C ALA A 138 3.47 -1.77 29.15
N ASP A 139 4.55 -1.73 29.94
CA ASP A 139 4.87 -2.75 30.95
C ASP A 139 4.50 -2.32 32.38
N PHE A 140 3.73 -1.23 32.54
CA PHE A 140 3.37 -0.72 33.86
C PHE A 140 2.29 -1.59 34.50
N SER A 141 2.45 -1.84 35.80
CA SER A 141 1.41 -2.42 36.64
C SER A 141 0.25 -1.42 36.85
N ASP A 142 -0.91 -1.95 37.26
CA ASP A 142 -2.07 -1.11 37.59
C ASP A 142 -1.74 -0.05 38.67
N GLU A 143 -0.85 -0.35 39.62
CA GLU A 143 -0.40 0.59 40.66
C GLU A 143 0.47 1.71 40.07
N GLU A 144 1.44 1.38 39.21
CA GLU A 144 2.30 2.35 38.56
C GLU A 144 1.52 3.29 37.62
N LEU A 145 0.51 2.76 36.92
CA LEU A 145 -0.41 3.55 36.10
C LEU A 145 -1.14 4.59 36.95
N ILE A 146 -1.67 4.19 38.11
CA ILE A 146 -2.36 5.09 39.04
C ILE A 146 -1.41 6.18 39.57
N ASP A 147 -0.15 5.83 39.88
CA ASP A 147 0.85 6.76 40.39
C ASP A 147 1.19 7.88 39.40
N ILE A 148 1.24 7.56 38.09
CA ILE A 148 1.41 8.55 37.02
C ILE A 148 0.09 9.20 36.59
N GLY A 149 -1.03 8.83 37.23
CA GLY A 149 -2.36 9.38 36.99
C GLY A 149 -3.02 8.95 35.68
N GLU A 150 -2.70 7.74 35.21
CA GLU A 150 -3.45 7.00 34.19
C GLU A 150 -4.48 6.09 34.87
N ASP A 151 -5.56 5.74 34.14
CA ASP A 151 -6.54 4.75 34.59
C ASP A 151 -6.17 3.38 34.03
N PRO A 152 -5.95 2.35 34.86
CA PRO A 152 -5.72 0.98 34.39
C PRO A 152 -6.82 0.48 33.47
N ALA A 153 -8.05 0.97 33.56
CA ALA A 153 -9.15 0.56 32.68
C ALA A 153 -9.07 1.15 31.26
N ASP A 154 -8.17 2.09 30.97
CA ASP A 154 -8.04 2.66 29.63
C ASP A 154 -7.59 1.58 28.62
N PRO A 155 -8.32 1.39 27.50
CA PRO A 155 -7.96 0.40 26.49
C PRO A 155 -6.73 0.79 25.64
N GLY A 156 -6.29 2.06 25.65
CA GLY A 156 -5.26 2.55 24.74
C GLY A 156 -5.70 2.52 23.26
N GLY A 157 -4.74 2.38 22.34
CA GLY A 157 -5.03 2.20 20.90
C GLY A 157 -5.26 3.50 20.12
N TYR A 158 -4.90 4.65 20.71
CA TYR A 158 -5.00 5.98 20.10
C TYR A 158 -3.67 6.74 20.22
N PHE A 159 -3.57 7.87 19.54
CA PHE A 159 -2.41 8.76 19.52
C PHE A 159 -2.72 10.06 20.26
N ILE A 160 -1.72 10.69 20.87
CA ILE A 160 -1.85 12.03 21.44
C ILE A 160 -1.04 12.99 20.57
N VAL A 161 -1.72 13.91 19.89
CA VAL A 161 -1.10 14.91 19.01
C VAL A 161 -1.58 16.29 19.42
N ASN A 162 -0.64 17.18 19.75
CA ASN A 162 -0.93 18.51 20.30
C ASN A 162 -1.91 18.46 21.50
N GLY A 163 -1.71 17.49 22.41
CA GLY A 163 -2.57 17.22 23.56
C GLY A 163 -3.94 16.60 23.27
N SER A 164 -4.36 16.53 22.01
CA SER A 164 -5.65 15.93 21.62
C SER A 164 -5.48 14.44 21.36
N GLU A 165 -6.39 13.63 21.90
CA GLU A 165 -6.44 12.19 21.65
C GLU A 165 -7.11 11.90 20.32
N ARG A 166 -6.45 11.07 19.49
CA ARG A 166 -6.87 10.77 18.13
C ARG A 166 -6.78 9.29 17.82
N VAL A 167 -7.88 8.72 17.35
CA VAL A 167 -7.96 7.33 16.89
C VAL A 167 -7.85 7.28 15.37
N LEU A 168 -7.08 6.31 14.87
CA LEU A 168 -7.03 6.00 13.44
C LEU A 168 -8.15 5.01 13.11
N MET A 169 -9.09 5.45 12.29
CA MET A 169 -10.22 4.67 11.83
C MET A 169 -9.78 3.58 10.86
N THR A 170 -10.15 2.33 11.14
CA THR A 170 -9.94 1.24 10.19
C THR A 170 -10.76 1.50 8.91
N SER A 171 -10.10 1.45 7.76
CA SER A 171 -10.69 1.74 6.45
C SER A 171 -10.99 0.45 5.70
N GLU A 172 -12.21 0.31 5.19
CA GLU A 172 -12.61 -0.80 4.32
C GLU A 172 -12.30 -0.45 2.86
N ASP A 173 -11.34 -1.13 2.24
CA ASP A 173 -11.02 -1.00 0.82
C ASP A 173 -11.47 -2.25 0.05
N LEU A 174 -11.66 -2.09 -1.26
CA LEU A 174 -11.76 -3.24 -2.16
C LEU A 174 -10.41 -3.97 -2.21
N ALA A 175 -10.44 -5.29 -2.26
CA ALA A 175 -9.26 -6.13 -2.32
C ALA A 175 -8.38 -5.73 -3.52
N PRO A 176 -7.12 -5.31 -3.31
CA PRO A 176 -6.22 -5.02 -4.40
C PRO A 176 -5.77 -6.33 -5.07
N ASN A 177 -5.14 -6.21 -6.25
CA ASN A 177 -4.45 -7.31 -6.94
C ASN A 177 -5.36 -8.51 -7.28
N LYS A 178 -6.65 -8.25 -7.45
CA LYS A 178 -7.66 -9.24 -7.84
C LYS A 178 -8.43 -8.76 -9.06
N ILE A 179 -8.70 -9.68 -9.99
CA ILE A 179 -9.58 -9.46 -11.15
C ILE A 179 -11.04 -9.49 -10.68
N LEU A 180 -11.78 -8.45 -11.02
CA LEU A 180 -13.23 -8.34 -10.81
C LEU A 180 -13.90 -8.09 -12.15
N ALA A 181 -14.75 -9.01 -12.59
CA ALA A 181 -15.55 -8.91 -13.80
C ALA A 181 -16.92 -8.32 -13.45
N GLU A 182 -17.33 -7.30 -14.19
CA GLU A 182 -18.64 -6.69 -14.02
C GLU A 182 -19.18 -6.10 -15.33
N TYR A 183 -20.48 -5.82 -15.34
CA TYR A 183 -21.10 -5.03 -16.38
C TYR A 183 -20.96 -3.54 -16.04
N ASP A 184 -20.64 -2.73 -17.05
CA ASP A 184 -20.56 -1.27 -16.93
C ASP A 184 -21.44 -0.63 -18.02
N GLU A 185 -21.87 0.62 -17.83
CA GLU A 185 -22.68 1.32 -18.82
C GLU A 185 -21.85 2.41 -19.51
N LYS A 186 -21.68 2.29 -20.83
CA LYS A 186 -20.92 3.26 -21.64
C LYS A 186 -21.73 3.72 -22.85
N TYR A 187 -22.05 5.01 -22.87
CA TYR A 187 -22.92 5.63 -23.88
C TYR A 187 -24.30 4.93 -24.00
N GLY A 188 -24.84 4.45 -22.89
CA GLY A 188 -26.16 3.80 -22.82
C GLY A 188 -26.18 2.33 -23.21
N ASP A 189 -25.02 1.72 -23.51
CA ASP A 189 -24.92 0.28 -23.74
C ASP A 189 -24.18 -0.38 -22.58
N GLU A 190 -24.63 -1.58 -22.23
CA GLU A 190 -23.98 -2.45 -21.26
C GLU A 190 -22.74 -3.10 -21.90
N ILE A 191 -21.58 -2.89 -21.29
CA ILE A 191 -20.29 -3.44 -21.71
C ILE A 191 -19.75 -4.37 -20.63
N GLN A 192 -19.01 -5.39 -21.06
CA GLN A 192 -18.31 -6.29 -20.14
C GLN A 192 -16.95 -5.71 -19.80
N VAL A 193 -16.62 -5.65 -18.51
CA VAL A 193 -15.35 -5.08 -18.05
C VAL A 193 -14.73 -5.95 -16.98
N ALA A 194 -13.47 -6.33 -17.17
CA ALA A 194 -12.61 -6.87 -16.14
C ALA A 194 -11.73 -5.77 -15.55
N LYS A 195 -11.75 -5.60 -14.23
CA LYS A 195 -11.09 -4.52 -13.50
C LYS A 195 -10.11 -5.10 -12.48
N THR A 196 -8.91 -4.52 -12.39
CA THR A 196 -7.95 -4.85 -11.34
C THR A 196 -7.37 -3.57 -10.75
N PHE A 197 -7.47 -3.41 -9.43
CA PHE A 197 -6.70 -2.40 -8.71
C PHE A 197 -5.34 -2.96 -8.34
N SER A 198 -4.35 -2.74 -9.20
CA SER A 198 -2.98 -3.16 -8.94
C SER A 198 -2.31 -2.20 -7.96
N GLN A 199 -1.82 -2.73 -6.84
CA GLN A 199 -1.18 -1.95 -5.79
C GLN A 199 0.19 -2.57 -5.42
N ARG A 200 1.22 -1.72 -5.41
CA ARG A 200 2.58 -2.07 -4.95
C ARG A 200 3.27 -0.82 -4.39
N ARG A 201 4.00 -0.96 -3.28
CA ARG A 201 4.80 0.12 -2.66
C ARG A 201 4.06 1.47 -2.54
N GLY A 202 2.80 1.44 -2.14
CA GLY A 202 1.95 2.63 -1.99
C GLY A 202 1.43 3.26 -3.30
N TYR A 203 1.90 2.81 -4.47
CA TYR A 203 1.31 3.17 -5.76
C TYR A 203 0.12 2.26 -6.07
N ARG A 204 -0.97 2.85 -6.58
CA ARG A 204 -2.21 2.16 -6.95
C ARG A 204 -2.61 2.55 -8.36
N ALA A 205 -2.74 1.58 -9.24
CA ALA A 205 -3.18 1.74 -10.63
C ALA A 205 -4.45 0.93 -10.88
N LEU A 206 -5.43 1.56 -11.54
CA LEU A 206 -6.63 0.88 -12.02
C LEU A 206 -6.39 0.42 -13.45
N VAL A 207 -6.33 -0.89 -13.67
CA VAL A 207 -6.23 -1.50 -15.00
C VAL A 207 -7.60 -2.06 -15.38
N LEU A 208 -8.08 -1.70 -16.56
CA LEU A 208 -9.36 -2.11 -17.11
C LEU A 208 -9.14 -2.84 -18.42
N VAL A 209 -9.82 -3.96 -18.61
CA VAL A 209 -9.98 -4.64 -19.90
C VAL A 209 -11.48 -4.63 -20.21
N GLU A 210 -11.89 -3.83 -21.18
CA GLU A 210 -13.28 -3.67 -21.59
C GLU A 210 -13.51 -4.27 -22.98
N ARG A 211 -14.64 -4.96 -23.16
CA ARG A 211 -15.11 -5.40 -24.48
C ARG A 211 -16.03 -4.34 -25.05
N ASN A 212 -15.63 -3.73 -26.16
CA ASN A 212 -16.44 -2.72 -26.83
C ASN A 212 -17.62 -3.37 -27.59
N ARG A 213 -18.50 -2.55 -28.16
CA ARG A 213 -19.70 -3.01 -28.91
C ARG A 213 -19.34 -3.86 -30.13
N SER A 214 -18.18 -3.62 -30.73
CA SER A 214 -17.67 -4.37 -31.88
C SER A 214 -17.02 -5.71 -31.49
N GLY A 215 -17.02 -6.06 -30.19
CA GLY A 215 -16.38 -7.28 -29.70
C GLY A 215 -14.87 -7.18 -29.49
N ILE A 216 -14.29 -5.99 -29.69
CA ILE A 216 -12.86 -5.77 -29.57
C ILE A 216 -12.51 -5.40 -28.13
N LEU A 217 -11.43 -5.99 -27.63
CA LEU A 217 -10.89 -5.77 -26.30
C LEU A 217 -9.97 -4.56 -26.28
N GLU A 218 -10.23 -3.71 -25.30
CA GLU A 218 -9.53 -2.46 -25.07
C GLU A 218 -9.02 -2.42 -23.63
N VAL A 219 -7.75 -2.04 -23.47
CA VAL A 219 -7.05 -1.94 -22.18
C VAL A 219 -6.84 -0.47 -21.83
N SER A 220 -7.19 -0.10 -20.61
CA SER A 220 -6.97 1.25 -20.07
C SER A 220 -6.25 1.17 -18.74
N PHE A 221 -5.22 2.00 -18.55
CA PHE A 221 -4.48 2.12 -17.29
C PHE A 221 -3.87 3.52 -17.15
N PRO A 222 -3.47 3.95 -15.94
CA PRO A 222 -2.87 5.26 -15.74
C PRO A 222 -1.59 5.45 -16.56
N SER A 223 -1.25 6.70 -16.89
CA SER A 223 -0.08 7.09 -17.70
C SER A 223 -0.21 6.93 -19.22
N VAL A 224 -1.27 6.28 -19.72
CA VAL A 224 -1.64 6.32 -21.15
C VAL A 224 -3.01 6.96 -21.32
N SER A 225 -3.13 7.88 -22.27
CA SER A 225 -4.41 8.50 -22.59
C SER A 225 -5.28 7.59 -23.46
N GLY A 226 -6.52 7.39 -23.03
CA GLY A 226 -7.47 6.53 -23.74
C GLY A 226 -7.19 5.03 -23.60
N SER A 227 -7.92 4.24 -24.38
CA SER A 227 -7.79 2.79 -24.44
C SER A 227 -6.81 2.34 -25.52
N ILE A 228 -6.09 1.25 -25.27
CA ILE A 228 -5.18 0.57 -26.19
C ILE A 228 -5.81 -0.75 -26.61
N ASN A 229 -5.65 -1.16 -27.87
CA ASN A 229 -6.09 -2.47 -28.31
C ASN A 229 -5.33 -3.56 -27.52
N PHE A 230 -6.07 -4.56 -27.03
CA PHE A 230 -5.53 -5.63 -26.19
C PHE A 230 -4.35 -6.37 -26.82
N VAL A 231 -4.49 -6.80 -28.07
CA VAL A 231 -3.45 -7.54 -28.80
C VAL A 231 -2.19 -6.68 -28.96
N THR A 232 -2.36 -5.38 -29.24
CA THR A 232 -1.22 -4.44 -29.30
C THR A 232 -0.45 -4.40 -27.98
N LEU A 233 -1.15 -4.36 -26.84
CA LEU A 233 -0.48 -4.31 -25.54
C LEU A 233 0.19 -5.64 -25.18
N VAL A 234 -0.46 -6.78 -25.49
CA VAL A 234 0.08 -8.12 -25.23
C VAL A 234 1.32 -8.40 -26.08
N ARG A 235 1.32 -8.01 -27.36
CA ARG A 235 2.52 -8.08 -28.21
C ARG A 235 3.65 -7.19 -27.69
N ALA A 236 3.35 -5.98 -27.20
CA ALA A 236 4.36 -5.09 -26.59
C ALA A 236 4.95 -5.63 -25.27
N LEU A 237 4.35 -6.67 -24.67
CA LEU A 237 4.84 -7.34 -23.47
C LEU A 237 5.70 -8.58 -23.80
N GLY A 238 5.87 -8.93 -25.08
CA GLY A 238 6.71 -10.04 -25.54
C GLY A 238 5.96 -11.28 -26.02
N LEU A 239 4.62 -11.31 -25.98
CA LEU A 239 3.84 -12.42 -26.56
C LEU A 239 3.52 -12.12 -28.04
N GLU A 240 4.37 -12.59 -28.96
CA GLU A 240 4.23 -12.30 -30.39
C GLU A 240 3.32 -13.30 -31.13
N SER A 241 3.36 -14.59 -30.76
CA SER A 241 2.65 -15.65 -31.48
C SER A 241 1.13 -15.59 -31.28
N ASP A 242 0.38 -15.47 -32.37
CA ASP A 242 -1.09 -15.47 -32.37
C ASP A 242 -1.67 -16.72 -31.70
N GLU A 243 -1.07 -17.88 -31.99
CA GLU A 243 -1.46 -19.16 -31.39
C GLU A 243 -1.28 -19.13 -29.88
N GLU A 244 -0.15 -18.57 -29.40
CA GLU A 244 0.09 -18.46 -27.97
C GLU A 244 -0.90 -17.48 -27.32
N ILE A 245 -1.12 -16.29 -27.90
CA ILE A 245 -2.06 -15.31 -27.34
C ILE A 245 -3.46 -15.93 -27.18
N VAL A 246 -3.94 -16.65 -28.20
CA VAL A 246 -5.26 -17.30 -28.17
C VAL A 246 -5.33 -18.37 -27.08
N HIS A 247 -4.39 -19.31 -27.07
CA HIS A 247 -4.38 -20.39 -26.07
C HIS A 247 -4.17 -19.88 -24.64
N ARG A 248 -3.45 -18.78 -24.46
CA ARG A 248 -3.25 -18.16 -23.15
C ARG A 248 -4.49 -17.42 -22.64
N VAL A 249 -5.34 -16.91 -23.53
CA VAL A 249 -6.64 -16.37 -23.12
C VAL A 249 -7.58 -17.50 -22.76
N SER A 250 -7.83 -18.45 -23.65
CA SER A 250 -8.63 -19.63 -23.32
C SER A 250 -8.52 -20.70 -24.40
N GLU A 251 -8.69 -21.97 -24.03
CA GLU A 251 -8.83 -23.08 -24.98
C GLU A 251 -10.27 -23.27 -25.46
N ASP A 252 -11.23 -22.49 -24.92
CA ASP A 252 -12.64 -22.64 -25.28
C ASP A 252 -12.92 -22.20 -26.73
N PRO A 253 -13.53 -23.05 -27.58
CA PRO A 253 -13.78 -22.72 -28.99
C PRO A 253 -14.64 -21.47 -29.22
N GLU A 254 -15.50 -21.07 -28.29
CA GLU A 254 -16.31 -19.85 -28.42
C GLU A 254 -15.48 -18.60 -28.11
N ILE A 255 -14.64 -18.66 -27.08
CA ILE A 255 -13.73 -17.55 -26.72
C ILE A 255 -12.66 -17.38 -27.80
N VAL A 256 -12.15 -18.48 -28.34
CA VAL A 256 -11.18 -18.48 -29.45
C VAL A 256 -11.73 -17.69 -30.64
N LYS A 257 -13.01 -17.83 -30.99
CA LYS A 257 -13.62 -17.06 -32.10
C LYS A 257 -13.57 -15.55 -31.85
N PHE A 258 -13.93 -15.10 -30.64
CA PHE A 258 -13.81 -13.68 -30.30
C PHE A 258 -12.36 -13.20 -30.35
N MET A 259 -11.41 -14.04 -29.94
CA MET A 259 -9.99 -13.71 -30.02
C MET A 259 -9.49 -13.61 -31.47
N LEU A 260 -9.99 -14.43 -32.38
CA LEU A 260 -9.65 -14.31 -33.82
C LEU A 260 -10.11 -12.96 -34.39
N GLU A 261 -11.32 -12.50 -34.05
CA GLU A 261 -11.80 -11.16 -34.43
C GLU A 261 -10.89 -10.04 -33.88
N ASN A 262 -10.37 -10.21 -32.66
CA ASN A 262 -9.44 -9.28 -32.04
C ASN A 262 -8.05 -9.26 -32.70
N LEU A 263 -7.58 -10.41 -33.19
CA LEU A 263 -6.32 -10.53 -33.92
C LEU A 263 -6.42 -9.91 -35.32
N GLU A 264 -7.54 -10.06 -36.01
CA GLU A 264 -7.78 -9.46 -37.32
C GLU A 264 -7.79 -7.92 -37.28
N GLU A 265 -8.33 -7.34 -36.21
CA GLU A 265 -8.35 -5.88 -36.00
C GLU A 265 -6.98 -5.33 -35.55
N ALA A 266 -6.05 -6.18 -35.11
CA ALA A 266 -4.77 -5.74 -34.59
C ALA A 266 -3.84 -5.20 -35.70
N GLU A 267 -3.56 -3.90 -35.67
CA GLU A 267 -2.73 -3.23 -36.69
C GLU A 267 -1.21 -3.49 -36.61
N VAL A 268 -0.71 -4.17 -35.58
CA VAL A 268 0.73 -4.40 -35.35
C VAL A 268 1.02 -5.89 -35.39
N GLN A 269 2.12 -6.37 -35.97
CA GLN A 269 2.43 -7.82 -36.00
C GLN A 269 3.61 -8.20 -35.10
N THR A 270 4.51 -7.26 -34.81
CA THR A 270 5.73 -7.51 -34.02
C THR A 270 5.72 -6.73 -32.71
N GLU A 271 6.51 -7.18 -31.73
CA GLU A 271 6.73 -6.48 -30.46
C GLU A 271 7.24 -5.06 -30.71
N GLN A 272 8.20 -4.90 -31.61
CA GLN A 272 8.81 -3.60 -31.90
C GLN A 272 7.80 -2.58 -32.44
N GLU A 273 6.94 -3.00 -33.37
CA GLU A 273 5.85 -2.15 -33.89
C GLU A 273 4.84 -1.77 -32.80
N ALA A 274 4.54 -2.71 -31.91
CA ALA A 274 3.63 -2.49 -30.79
C ALA A 274 4.17 -1.44 -29.79
N ILE A 275 5.45 -1.55 -29.43
CA ILE A 275 6.12 -0.57 -28.56
C ILE A 275 6.21 0.80 -29.23
N GLU A 276 6.51 0.85 -30.54
CA GLU A 276 6.51 2.12 -31.28
C GLU A 276 5.13 2.80 -31.28
N LYS A 277 4.07 2.02 -31.48
CA LYS A 277 2.69 2.52 -31.46
C LYS A 277 2.32 3.04 -30.07
N LEU A 278 2.72 2.34 -29.00
CA LEU A 278 2.54 2.80 -27.63
C LEU A 278 3.34 4.09 -27.34
N GLY A 279 4.61 4.14 -27.76
CA GLY A 279 5.49 5.29 -27.56
C GLY A 279 4.97 6.58 -28.18
N LYS A 280 4.35 6.49 -29.38
CA LYS A 280 3.69 7.63 -30.03
C LYS A 280 2.53 8.19 -29.19
N ARG A 281 1.81 7.36 -28.44
CA ARG A 281 0.72 7.81 -27.56
C ARG A 281 1.23 8.42 -26.27
N VAL A 282 2.23 7.80 -25.65
CA VAL A 282 2.75 8.22 -24.35
C VAL A 282 3.55 9.52 -24.45
N ALA A 283 4.35 9.69 -25.49
CA ALA A 283 5.23 10.84 -25.68
C ALA A 283 5.08 11.45 -27.08
N SER A 284 3.85 11.88 -27.39
CA SER A 284 3.55 12.54 -28.66
C SER A 284 4.44 13.78 -28.87
N GLY A 285 5.01 13.92 -30.06
CA GLY A 285 5.88 15.04 -30.44
C GLY A 285 7.35 14.94 -30.01
N GLN A 286 7.75 13.88 -29.30
CA GLN A 286 9.16 13.63 -28.94
C GLN A 286 9.87 12.76 -29.98
N GLY A 287 11.21 12.72 -29.93
CA GLY A 287 12.01 11.86 -30.81
C GLY A 287 11.76 10.38 -30.57
N LYS A 288 11.92 9.54 -31.61
CA LYS A 288 11.62 8.10 -31.58
C LYS A 288 12.30 7.36 -30.41
N ASN A 289 13.58 7.62 -30.18
CA ASN A 289 14.33 6.96 -29.10
C ASN A 289 13.76 7.29 -27.72
N TYR A 290 13.31 8.53 -27.50
CA TYR A 290 12.68 8.93 -26.25
C TYR A 290 11.28 8.29 -26.10
N GLN A 291 10.51 8.20 -27.19
CA GLN A 291 9.22 7.52 -27.21
C GLN A 291 9.34 6.04 -26.79
N LEU A 292 10.31 5.32 -27.36
CA LEU A 292 10.57 3.92 -27.04
C LEU A 292 10.98 3.74 -25.57
N LYS A 293 11.97 4.52 -25.10
CA LYS A 293 12.40 4.49 -23.70
C LYS A 293 11.24 4.77 -22.74
N ARG A 294 10.40 5.76 -23.08
CA ARG A 294 9.25 6.13 -22.25
C ARG A 294 8.15 5.07 -22.27
N ALA A 295 7.90 4.42 -23.40
CA ALA A 295 6.92 3.33 -23.52
C ALA A 295 7.30 2.14 -22.62
N ASN A 296 8.55 1.68 -22.71
CA ASN A 296 9.10 0.61 -21.86
C ASN A 296 8.96 0.99 -20.38
N TYR A 297 9.43 2.18 -19.99
CA TYR A 297 9.30 2.66 -18.61
C TYR A 297 7.85 2.64 -18.12
N VAL A 298 6.88 2.99 -18.97
CA VAL A 298 5.47 3.00 -18.60
C VAL A 298 4.92 1.59 -18.41
N ILE A 299 5.24 0.66 -19.29
CA ILE A 299 4.88 -0.75 -19.16
C ILE A 299 5.47 -1.34 -17.87
N ASP A 300 6.74 -1.05 -17.60
CA ASP A 300 7.46 -1.67 -16.49
C ASP A 300 6.97 -1.14 -15.13
N ARG A 301 6.75 0.17 -15.02
CA ARG A 301 6.46 0.83 -13.74
C ARG A 301 4.98 1.10 -13.47
N TYR A 302 4.15 1.32 -14.49
CA TYR A 302 2.74 1.72 -14.30
C TYR A 302 1.71 0.63 -14.63
N LEU A 303 2.01 -0.27 -15.56
CA LEU A 303 1.11 -1.39 -15.87
C LEU A 303 1.30 -2.52 -14.85
N LEU A 304 0.20 -2.90 -14.17
CA LEU A 304 0.12 -4.00 -13.22
C LEU A 304 1.34 -4.08 -12.26
N PRO A 305 1.72 -2.97 -11.59
CA PRO A 305 2.95 -2.88 -10.79
C PRO A 305 3.12 -3.98 -9.74
N HIS A 306 2.02 -4.55 -9.23
CA HIS A 306 2.04 -5.67 -8.28
C HIS A 306 2.73 -6.96 -8.75
N LEU A 307 2.89 -7.16 -10.06
CA LEU A 307 3.55 -8.35 -10.61
C LEU A 307 5.06 -8.17 -10.79
N HIS A 308 5.58 -6.97 -10.54
CA HIS A 308 7.01 -6.75 -10.61
C HIS A 308 7.65 -7.31 -9.34
N GLU A 309 8.52 -8.29 -9.50
CA GLU A 309 9.29 -8.91 -8.43
C GLU A 309 10.73 -8.38 -8.48
N GLU A 310 11.39 -8.22 -7.33
CA GLU A 310 12.80 -7.80 -7.30
C GLU A 310 13.73 -8.96 -7.64
N GLY A 311 14.78 -8.68 -8.41
CA GLY A 311 15.73 -9.70 -8.87
C GLY A 311 15.29 -10.48 -10.12
N VAL A 312 14.04 -10.30 -10.57
CA VAL A 312 13.53 -10.92 -11.81
C VAL A 312 13.77 -9.98 -12.99
N PRO A 313 14.30 -10.46 -14.14
CA PRO A 313 14.45 -9.64 -15.33
C PRO A 313 13.12 -9.01 -15.79
N ASP A 314 13.19 -7.77 -16.30
CA ASP A 314 11.99 -7.05 -16.76
C ASP A 314 11.25 -7.81 -17.87
N GLU A 315 11.96 -8.56 -18.72
CA GLU A 315 11.38 -9.37 -19.80
C GLU A 315 10.44 -10.46 -19.26
N GLU A 316 10.88 -11.22 -18.25
CA GLU A 316 10.06 -12.26 -17.61
C GLU A 316 8.87 -11.65 -16.86
N THR A 317 9.10 -10.51 -16.19
CA THR A 317 8.03 -9.74 -15.54
C THR A 317 6.97 -9.27 -16.54
N ARG A 318 7.36 -8.88 -17.76
CA ARG A 318 6.43 -8.46 -18.81
C ARG A 318 5.58 -9.63 -19.30
N ILE A 319 6.16 -10.82 -19.47
CA ILE A 319 5.41 -12.03 -19.80
C ILE A 319 4.35 -12.34 -18.72
N ASN A 320 4.71 -12.21 -17.44
CA ASN A 320 3.76 -12.40 -16.32
C ASN A 320 2.59 -11.41 -16.38
N LYS A 321 2.88 -10.14 -16.70
CA LYS A 321 1.83 -9.12 -16.93
C LYS A 321 0.95 -9.47 -18.12
N ALA A 322 1.52 -10.02 -19.19
CA ALA A 322 0.77 -10.46 -20.37
C ALA A 322 -0.20 -11.59 -20.02
N TYR A 323 0.26 -12.61 -19.29
CA TYR A 323 -0.60 -13.71 -18.83
C TYR A 323 -1.72 -13.22 -17.90
N TYR A 324 -1.43 -12.26 -17.00
CA TYR A 324 -2.46 -11.69 -16.16
C TYR A 324 -3.51 -10.91 -16.98
N LEU A 325 -3.10 -10.17 -18.01
CA LEU A 325 -4.02 -9.51 -18.95
C LEU A 325 -4.85 -10.53 -19.74
N CYS A 326 -4.27 -11.65 -20.18
CA CYS A 326 -5.01 -12.74 -20.82
C CYS A 326 -6.10 -13.31 -19.91
N ARG A 327 -5.83 -13.49 -18.61
CA ARG A 327 -6.87 -13.88 -17.63
C ARG A 327 -7.94 -12.83 -17.43
N MET A 328 -7.59 -11.54 -17.50
CA MET A 328 -8.59 -10.46 -17.48
C MET A 328 -9.48 -10.49 -18.73
N ALA A 329 -8.90 -10.76 -19.91
CA ALA A 329 -9.63 -10.92 -21.16
C ALA A 329 -10.56 -12.13 -21.12
N GLU A 330 -10.09 -13.27 -20.61
CA GLU A 330 -10.89 -14.48 -20.41
C GLU A 330 -12.13 -14.19 -19.55
N ALA A 331 -11.94 -13.56 -18.38
CA ALA A 331 -13.04 -13.20 -17.49
C ALA A 331 -14.08 -12.27 -18.16
N CYS A 332 -13.63 -11.37 -19.05
CA CYS A 332 -14.50 -10.50 -19.82
C CYS A 332 -15.34 -11.29 -20.85
N PHE A 333 -14.74 -12.26 -21.54
CA PHE A 333 -15.46 -13.12 -22.48
C PHE A 333 -16.39 -14.11 -21.80
N GLU A 334 -16.00 -14.70 -20.66
CA GLU A 334 -16.88 -15.55 -19.86
C GLU A 334 -18.15 -14.80 -19.43
N LEU A 335 -18.02 -13.52 -19.06
CA LEU A 335 -19.13 -12.64 -18.73
C LEU A 335 -20.01 -12.35 -19.96
N ALA A 336 -19.40 -12.18 -21.14
CA ALA A 336 -20.12 -11.99 -22.40
C ALA A 336 -20.90 -13.24 -22.83
N LEU A 337 -20.34 -14.43 -22.56
CA LEU A 337 -20.97 -15.73 -22.81
C LEU A 337 -21.96 -16.15 -21.71
N GLN A 338 -22.14 -15.34 -20.67
CA GLN A 338 -23.00 -15.63 -19.50
C GLN A 338 -22.61 -16.92 -18.76
N ARG A 339 -21.33 -17.29 -18.82
CA ARG A 339 -20.77 -18.44 -18.08
C ARG A 339 -20.26 -18.05 -16.70
N ARG A 340 -20.03 -16.75 -16.52
CA ARG A 340 -19.65 -16.12 -15.26
C ARG A 340 -20.69 -15.05 -14.91
N GLU A 341 -21.01 -14.95 -13.62
CA GLU A 341 -21.82 -13.85 -13.07
C GLU A 341 -20.92 -12.65 -12.72
N SER A 342 -21.50 -11.45 -12.66
CA SER A 342 -20.78 -10.27 -12.19
C SER A 342 -20.26 -10.49 -10.76
N ASP A 343 -19.00 -10.16 -10.52
CA ASP A 343 -18.39 -10.28 -9.19
C ASP A 343 -19.05 -9.29 -8.22
N ASP A 344 -19.53 -9.83 -7.10
CA ASP A 344 -20.04 -9.03 -5.99
C ASP A 344 -18.90 -8.34 -5.24
N LYS A 345 -18.78 -7.01 -5.41
CA LYS A 345 -17.77 -6.17 -4.75
C LYS A 345 -17.99 -6.03 -3.25
N ASP A 346 -19.22 -6.23 -2.79
CA ASP A 346 -19.61 -6.08 -1.40
C ASP A 346 -19.42 -7.36 -0.58
N HIS A 347 -19.24 -8.50 -1.26
CA HIS A 347 -18.79 -9.75 -0.65
C HIS A 347 -17.43 -9.56 0.05
N TYR A 348 -17.33 -9.92 1.34
CA TYR A 348 -16.13 -9.66 2.16
C TYR A 348 -14.86 -10.39 1.69
N SER A 349 -14.95 -11.42 0.85
CA SER A 349 -13.78 -11.99 0.17
C SER A 349 -13.05 -10.98 -0.71
N ASN A 350 -13.81 -10.02 -1.25
CA ASN A 350 -13.37 -8.97 -2.16
C ASN A 350 -13.11 -7.65 -1.43
N LYS A 351 -13.17 -7.64 -0.10
CA LYS A 351 -12.82 -6.49 0.73
C LYS A 351 -11.57 -6.76 1.57
N ARG A 352 -10.82 -5.72 1.86
CA ARG A 352 -9.67 -5.72 2.76
C ARG A 352 -9.76 -4.54 3.72
N LEU A 353 -9.27 -4.72 4.92
CA LEU A 353 -9.29 -3.71 5.97
C LEU A 353 -7.89 -3.14 6.12
N LYS A 354 -7.75 -1.82 6.01
CA LYS A 354 -6.53 -1.11 6.34
C LYS A 354 -6.64 -0.60 7.77
N VAL A 355 -5.85 -1.18 8.65
CA VAL A 355 -5.75 -0.86 10.07
C VAL A 355 -4.67 0.19 10.34
N SER A 356 -4.44 0.54 11.61
CA SER A 356 -3.51 1.60 12.03
C SER A 356 -2.11 1.45 11.45
N GLY A 357 -1.51 0.25 11.51
CA GLY A 357 -0.15 0.01 11.00
C GLY A 357 -0.05 0.17 9.49
N ASP A 358 -1.02 -0.34 8.71
CA ASP A 358 -1.05 -0.15 7.26
C ASP A 358 -1.17 1.33 6.86
N LEU A 359 -2.04 2.06 7.55
CA LEU A 359 -2.22 3.49 7.32
C LEU A 359 -0.95 4.25 7.66
N MET A 360 -0.28 3.92 8.78
CA MET A 360 0.99 4.51 9.19
C MET A 360 2.13 4.16 8.24
N ARG A 361 2.15 2.95 7.67
CA ARG A 361 3.12 2.54 6.63
C ARG A 361 2.96 3.37 5.36
N ASP A 362 1.74 3.54 4.87
CA ASP A 362 1.44 4.38 3.70
C ASP A 362 1.83 5.85 3.96
N LEU A 363 1.58 6.34 5.17
CA LEU A 363 1.94 7.69 5.59
C LEU A 363 3.46 7.88 5.69
N PHE A 364 4.16 6.95 6.35
CA PHE A 364 5.61 6.96 6.50
C PHE A 364 6.32 6.90 5.16
N ARG A 365 5.86 6.05 4.23
CA ARG A 365 6.40 6.00 2.85
C ARG A 365 6.30 7.36 2.15
N THR A 366 5.18 8.06 2.31
CA THR A 366 5.00 9.39 1.71
C THR A 366 5.90 10.44 2.39
N ALA A 367 6.02 10.36 3.72
CA ALA A 367 6.87 11.25 4.51
C ALA A 367 8.36 11.04 4.19
N LEU A 368 8.82 9.79 4.09
CA LEU A 368 10.19 9.42 3.70
C LEU A 368 10.50 9.90 2.28
N ASN A 369 9.59 9.72 1.31
CA ASN A 369 9.77 10.26 -0.04
C ASN A 369 9.83 11.80 -0.08
N LYS A 370 9.24 12.49 0.91
CA LYS A 370 9.37 13.94 1.02
C LYS A 370 10.71 14.32 1.67
N LEU A 371 11.14 13.60 2.70
CA LEU A 371 12.46 13.76 3.30
C LEU A 371 13.57 13.50 2.27
N ALA A 372 13.48 12.41 1.50
CA ALA A 372 14.44 12.07 0.46
C ALA A 372 14.60 13.17 -0.60
N ARG A 373 13.48 13.76 -1.05
CA ARG A 373 13.51 14.91 -1.97
C ARG A 373 14.14 16.16 -1.32
N ASP A 374 13.96 16.34 -0.02
CA ASP A 374 14.59 17.45 0.69
C ASP A 374 16.11 17.25 0.84
N VAL A 375 16.52 16.04 1.20
CA VAL A 375 17.93 15.60 1.29
C VAL A 375 18.62 15.78 -0.05
N LYS A 376 18.03 15.29 -1.15
CA LYS A 376 18.52 15.53 -2.52
C LYS A 376 18.77 17.01 -2.78
N TYR A 377 17.76 17.85 -2.53
CA TYR A 377 17.85 19.29 -2.76
C TYR A 377 18.92 19.98 -1.88
N GLN A 378 19.08 19.56 -0.62
CA GLN A 378 20.12 20.13 0.25
C GLN A 378 21.52 19.70 -0.18
N LEU A 379 21.70 18.45 -0.63
CA LEU A 379 22.98 17.97 -1.15
C LEU A 379 23.41 18.73 -2.40
N GLU A 380 22.51 18.86 -3.37
CA GLU A 380 22.78 19.62 -4.61
C GLU A 380 23.19 21.07 -4.30
N ARG A 381 22.52 21.71 -3.33
CA ARG A 381 22.86 23.07 -2.90
C ARG A 381 24.15 23.17 -2.11
N ALA A 382 24.48 22.15 -1.30
CA ALA A 382 25.74 22.10 -0.57
C ALA A 382 26.90 21.91 -1.53
N ASN A 383 26.75 21.04 -2.53
CA ASN A 383 27.72 20.79 -3.58
C ASN A 383 27.96 22.04 -4.45
N MET A 384 26.90 22.71 -4.92
CA MET A 384 27.02 23.98 -5.66
C MET A 384 27.74 25.10 -4.90
N ARG A 385 27.83 24.99 -3.57
CA ARG A 385 28.52 25.97 -2.70
C ARG A 385 29.90 25.51 -2.24
N ASN A 386 30.40 24.37 -2.75
CA ASN A 386 31.65 23.74 -2.34
C ASN A 386 31.74 23.54 -0.82
N ARG A 387 30.63 23.16 -0.17
CA ARG A 387 30.62 22.80 1.25
C ARG A 387 30.90 21.31 1.41
N GLU A 388 31.51 20.94 2.53
CA GLU A 388 31.65 19.53 2.92
C GLU A 388 30.27 18.88 3.06
N LEU A 389 30.11 17.74 2.38
CA LEU A 389 28.88 16.97 2.37
C LEU A 389 28.87 16.10 3.62
N THR A 390 28.07 16.47 4.61
CA THR A 390 27.88 15.70 5.85
C THR A 390 26.39 15.45 6.08
N VAL A 391 26.04 14.25 6.52
CA VAL A 391 24.66 13.80 6.70
C VAL A 391 23.89 14.75 7.63
N ASN A 392 24.50 15.13 8.75
CA ASN A 392 23.89 15.99 9.77
C ASN A 392 23.55 17.40 9.27
N THR A 393 24.23 17.91 8.25
CA THR A 393 23.93 19.26 7.71
C THR A 393 22.80 19.25 6.69
N VAL A 394 22.55 18.09 6.08
CA VAL A 394 21.62 17.88 4.97
C VAL A 394 20.25 17.46 5.49
N VAL A 395 20.21 16.63 6.53
CA VAL A 395 18.98 16.08 7.09
C VAL A 395 18.29 17.10 7.99
N ARG A 396 17.02 17.36 7.71
CA ARG A 396 16.15 18.21 8.54
C ARG A 396 15.05 17.38 9.18
N SER A 397 15.15 17.16 10.49
CA SER A 397 14.24 16.31 11.27
C SER A 397 12.77 16.75 11.22
N ASP A 398 12.52 18.04 11.03
CA ASP A 398 11.16 18.59 11.05
C ASP A 398 10.35 18.16 9.83
N VAL A 399 11.00 17.90 8.69
CA VAL A 399 10.33 17.52 7.44
C VAL A 399 9.57 16.21 7.60
N LEU A 400 10.18 15.22 8.24
CA LEU A 400 9.53 13.93 8.52
C LEU A 400 8.46 14.10 9.60
N THR A 401 8.80 14.79 10.69
CA THR A 401 7.93 14.98 11.86
C THR A 401 6.61 15.65 11.49
N GLU A 402 6.65 16.81 10.81
CA GLU A 402 5.44 17.53 10.39
C GLU A 402 4.58 16.70 9.44
N ARG A 403 5.21 15.91 8.56
CA ARG A 403 4.50 15.07 7.59
C ARG A 403 3.82 13.88 8.24
N LEU A 404 4.28 13.42 9.40
CA LEU A 404 3.61 12.40 10.19
C LEU A 404 2.52 13.01 11.09
N GLU A 405 2.83 14.09 11.81
CA GLU A 405 1.92 14.68 12.80
C GLU A 405 0.70 15.38 12.17
N HIS A 406 0.87 16.12 11.06
CA HIS A 406 -0.22 16.90 10.47
C HIS A 406 -1.39 16.04 9.95
N PRO A 407 -1.17 14.93 9.21
CA PRO A 407 -2.25 14.03 8.80
C PRO A 407 -2.99 13.40 9.98
N ILE A 408 -2.28 13.07 11.06
CA ILE A 408 -2.92 12.57 12.28
C ILE A 408 -3.74 13.67 12.93
N ALA A 409 -3.24 14.90 13.06
CA ALA A 409 -3.96 16.02 13.67
C ALA A 409 -5.20 16.47 12.87
N THR A 410 -5.14 16.42 11.55
CA THR A 410 -6.23 16.93 10.68
C THR A 410 -7.20 15.84 10.22
N GLY A 411 -6.76 14.58 10.20
CA GLY A 411 -7.50 13.48 9.60
C GLY A 411 -7.45 13.44 8.07
N ASN A 412 -6.72 14.34 7.43
CA ASN A 412 -6.46 14.31 5.99
C ASN A 412 -5.24 13.45 5.72
N TRP A 413 -5.46 12.29 5.13
CA TRP A 413 -4.44 11.27 4.91
C TRP A 413 -3.88 11.33 3.49
N VAL A 414 -2.82 10.56 3.27
CA VAL A 414 -2.21 10.38 1.95
C VAL A 414 -3.19 9.72 0.98
N GLY A 415 -3.05 10.01 -0.32
CA GLY A 415 -3.92 9.47 -1.37
C GLY A 415 -5.32 10.11 -1.43
N GLY A 416 -5.51 11.31 -0.87
CA GLY A 416 -6.77 12.06 -0.95
C GLY A 416 -7.87 11.58 0.01
N ARG A 417 -7.54 10.68 0.94
CA ARG A 417 -8.47 10.20 1.96
C ARG A 417 -8.66 11.25 3.05
N SER A 418 -9.88 11.40 3.53
CA SER A 418 -10.23 12.35 4.60
C SER A 418 -10.96 11.66 5.74
N GLY A 419 -10.79 12.16 6.96
CA GLY A 419 -11.41 11.63 8.19
C GLY A 419 -10.90 10.24 8.59
N VAL A 420 -9.63 9.94 8.28
CA VAL A 420 -8.94 8.73 8.74
C VAL A 420 -8.62 8.82 10.22
N SER A 421 -8.14 9.98 10.68
CA SER A 421 -7.92 10.26 12.10
C SER A 421 -9.06 11.09 12.68
N GLN A 422 -9.67 10.64 13.77
CA GLN A 422 -10.78 11.31 14.45
C GLN A 422 -10.44 11.55 15.92
N LEU A 423 -11.07 12.56 16.54
CA LEU A 423 -10.97 12.76 17.99
C LEU A 423 -11.60 11.56 18.69
N VAL A 424 -10.93 11.04 19.72
CA VAL A 424 -11.49 9.94 20.53
C VAL A 424 -12.80 10.39 21.17
N ASP A 425 -13.79 9.51 21.15
CA ASP A 425 -15.09 9.80 21.76
C ASP A 425 -15.01 9.46 23.25
N ARG A 426 -14.75 10.47 24.07
CA ARG A 426 -14.64 10.37 25.54
C ARG A 426 -15.95 10.68 26.26
N THR A 427 -17.10 10.56 25.60
CA THR A 427 -18.41 10.80 26.24
C THR A 427 -18.65 9.82 27.39
N ASP A 428 -18.34 8.54 27.17
CA ASP A 428 -18.37 7.47 28.17
C ASP A 428 -17.37 6.37 27.80
N HIS A 429 -17.19 5.38 28.69
CA HIS A 429 -16.24 4.29 28.48
C HIS A 429 -16.59 3.40 27.27
N MET A 430 -17.88 3.14 27.03
CA MET A 430 -18.33 2.37 25.87
C MET A 430 -18.12 3.14 24.56
N GLY A 431 -18.23 4.48 24.59
CA GLY A 431 -17.91 5.36 23.47
C GLY A 431 -16.49 5.14 22.95
N VAL A 432 -15.50 5.07 23.84
CA VAL A 432 -14.10 4.79 23.48
C VAL A 432 -13.97 3.41 22.84
N LEU A 433 -14.54 2.37 23.47
CA LEU A 433 -14.46 0.99 22.99
C LEU A 433 -15.13 0.82 21.62
N SER A 434 -16.31 1.42 21.42
CA SER A 434 -16.99 1.45 20.12
C SER A 434 -16.14 2.17 19.09
N HIS A 435 -15.55 3.32 19.43
CA HIS A 435 -14.75 4.10 18.49
C HIS A 435 -13.50 3.34 18.02
N LEU A 436 -12.82 2.63 18.92
CA LEU A 436 -11.65 1.79 18.58
C LEU A 436 -12.00 0.59 17.70
N ARG A 437 -13.26 0.13 17.70
CA ARG A 437 -13.72 -1.02 16.89
C ARG A 437 -14.54 -0.62 15.67
N ARG A 438 -14.57 0.67 15.36
CA ARG A 438 -15.34 1.23 14.27
C ARG A 438 -14.53 1.16 12.97
N LEU A 439 -15.20 0.74 11.91
CA LEU A 439 -14.69 0.71 10.55
C LEU A 439 -15.46 1.70 9.67
N ARG A 440 -14.81 2.15 8.60
CA ARG A 440 -15.38 3.10 7.68
C ARG A 440 -15.10 2.72 6.24
N SER A 441 -16.13 2.85 5.40
CA SER A 441 -16.00 2.84 3.95
C SER A 441 -15.52 4.21 3.42
N PRO A 442 -14.58 4.26 2.45
CA PRO A 442 -14.10 5.49 1.83
C PRO A 442 -15.08 6.08 0.80
N LEU A 443 -16.22 5.43 0.56
CA LEU A 443 -17.24 5.88 -0.39
C LEU A 443 -17.84 7.25 -0.02
N SER A 444 -18.40 7.92 -1.03
CA SER A 444 -19.01 9.23 -0.84
C SER A 444 -20.28 9.14 0.00
N ARG A 445 -20.44 10.08 0.94
CA ARG A 445 -21.64 10.18 1.77
C ARG A 445 -22.83 10.78 1.01
N SER A 446 -22.56 11.54 -0.05
CA SER A 446 -23.59 12.26 -0.83
C SER A 446 -24.26 11.38 -1.88
N GLN A 447 -23.59 10.31 -2.31
CA GLN A 447 -24.11 9.40 -3.32
C GLN A 447 -24.90 8.25 -2.67
N PRO A 448 -26.03 7.84 -3.28
CA PRO A 448 -26.81 6.71 -2.83
C PRO A 448 -26.15 5.40 -3.28
N HIS A 449 -25.26 4.87 -2.44
CA HIS A 449 -24.68 3.53 -2.63
C HIS A 449 -25.59 2.48 -1.97
N PHE A 450 -26.64 2.04 -2.66
CA PHE A 450 -27.62 1.11 -2.07
C PHE A 450 -26.99 -0.23 -1.66
N GLU A 451 -26.35 -0.93 -2.61
CA GLU A 451 -25.72 -2.25 -2.36
C GLU A 451 -24.65 -2.19 -1.28
N ALA A 452 -23.79 -1.16 -1.29
CA ALA A 452 -22.72 -1.02 -0.31
C ALA A 452 -23.21 -0.69 1.11
N ARG A 453 -24.40 -0.07 1.24
CA ARG A 453 -25.02 0.26 2.53
C ARG A 453 -25.81 -0.91 3.12
N ASP A 454 -26.26 -1.83 2.29
CA ASP A 454 -27.06 -2.96 2.73
C ASP A 454 -26.25 -3.93 3.61
N LEU A 455 -26.98 -4.63 4.48
CA LEU A 455 -26.39 -5.66 5.34
C LEU A 455 -26.11 -6.90 4.50
N HIS A 456 -24.87 -7.02 4.04
CA HIS A 456 -24.44 -8.18 3.26
C HIS A 456 -24.30 -9.44 4.13
N ALA A 457 -24.72 -10.61 3.64
CA ALA A 457 -24.72 -11.85 4.41
C ALA A 457 -23.33 -12.26 4.94
N THR A 458 -22.27 -11.94 4.18
CA THR A 458 -20.88 -12.24 4.58
C THR A 458 -20.41 -11.41 5.77
N GLN A 459 -21.13 -10.36 6.15
CA GLN A 459 -20.82 -9.56 7.34
C GLN A 459 -21.12 -10.33 8.63
N TRP A 460 -21.88 -11.43 8.56
CA TRP A 460 -22.18 -12.29 9.69
C TRP A 460 -20.91 -12.70 10.47
N GLY A 461 -20.92 -12.40 11.77
CA GLY A 461 -19.80 -12.69 12.67
C GLY A 461 -18.56 -11.79 12.51
N ARG A 462 -18.54 -10.90 11.52
CA ARG A 462 -17.43 -9.96 11.26
C ARG A 462 -17.80 -8.53 11.65
N ILE A 463 -19.02 -8.13 11.34
CA ILE A 463 -19.55 -6.78 11.55
C ILE A 463 -20.82 -6.87 12.38
N CYS A 464 -21.02 -5.91 13.28
CA CYS A 464 -22.25 -5.79 14.04
C CYS A 464 -23.40 -5.34 13.11
N PRO A 465 -24.51 -6.10 13.01
CA PRO A 465 -25.62 -5.75 12.12
C PRO A 465 -26.43 -4.54 12.61
N SER A 466 -26.30 -4.17 13.88
CA SER A 466 -27.11 -3.11 14.50
C SER A 466 -26.34 -1.81 14.71
N GLU A 467 -25.01 -1.87 14.83
CA GLU A 467 -24.20 -0.72 15.23
C GLU A 467 -23.71 0.08 14.01
N THR A 468 -24.65 0.82 13.42
CA THR A 468 -24.41 1.83 12.37
C THR A 468 -25.03 3.15 12.82
N PRO A 469 -24.36 4.30 12.63
CA PRO A 469 -24.97 5.59 12.94
C PRO A 469 -26.10 5.91 11.94
N GLU A 470 -27.10 6.65 12.41
CA GLU A 470 -28.17 7.17 11.55
C GLU A 470 -27.67 8.30 10.61
N GLY A 471 -28.48 8.64 9.61
CA GLY A 471 -28.20 9.72 8.68
C GLY A 471 -27.27 9.32 7.52
N PRO A 472 -26.49 10.24 6.94
CA PRO A 472 -25.71 9.99 5.72
C PRO A 472 -24.67 8.88 5.85
N ASN A 473 -24.21 8.59 7.07
CA ASN A 473 -23.23 7.54 7.35
C ASN A 473 -23.84 6.14 7.50
N CYS A 474 -25.17 6.02 7.48
CA CYS A 474 -25.86 4.74 7.62
C CYS A 474 -25.38 3.75 6.56
N GLY A 475 -24.86 2.60 7.00
CA GLY A 475 -24.29 1.54 6.16
C GLY A 475 -22.87 1.80 5.64
N LEU A 476 -22.30 2.99 5.83
CA LEU A 476 -20.92 3.32 5.44
C LEU A 476 -19.95 3.31 6.62
N VAL A 477 -20.45 3.56 7.83
CA VAL A 477 -19.71 3.43 9.08
C VAL A 477 -20.32 2.27 9.84
N LYS A 478 -19.49 1.29 10.22
CA LYS A 478 -19.93 0.05 10.86
C LYS A 478 -18.99 -0.25 12.04
N ASN A 479 -19.32 -1.24 12.85
CA ASN A 479 -18.46 -1.68 13.95
C ASN A 479 -18.19 -3.17 13.85
N PHE A 480 -17.02 -3.60 14.29
CA PHE A 480 -16.69 -5.02 14.30
C PHE A 480 -17.59 -5.80 15.24
N ALA A 481 -17.94 -7.02 14.84
CA ALA A 481 -18.55 -7.99 15.74
C ALA A 481 -17.53 -8.37 16.83
N GLN A 482 -18.04 -8.83 17.98
CA GLN A 482 -17.20 -9.09 19.15
C GLN A 482 -16.07 -10.09 18.86
N ALA A 483 -16.36 -11.19 18.14
CA ALA A 483 -15.45 -12.30 17.87
C ALA A 483 -14.63 -12.15 16.57
N MET A 484 -14.44 -10.93 16.10
CA MET A 484 -13.68 -10.66 14.88
C MET A 484 -12.17 -10.80 15.15
N GLU A 485 -11.46 -11.49 14.26
CA GLU A 485 -10.00 -11.48 14.17
C GLU A 485 -9.57 -11.05 12.77
N LEU A 486 -8.48 -10.30 12.68
CA LEU A 486 -7.85 -9.89 11.43
C LEU A 486 -6.60 -10.73 11.20
N SER A 487 -6.43 -11.20 9.96
CA SER A 487 -5.21 -11.87 9.54
C SER A 487 -4.00 -10.93 9.61
N GLN A 488 -2.85 -11.51 9.87
CA GLN A 488 -1.57 -10.81 9.84
C GLN A 488 -0.88 -11.04 8.49
N HIS A 489 0.15 -10.26 8.22
CA HIS A 489 1.02 -10.51 7.07
C HIS A 489 1.80 -11.82 7.28
N VAL A 490 2.13 -12.50 6.19
CA VAL A 490 3.02 -13.66 6.21
C VAL A 490 4.43 -13.13 6.09
N ASP A 491 5.32 -13.56 6.98
CA ASP A 491 6.68 -13.01 7.06
C ASP A 491 7.55 -13.41 5.87
N ASP A 492 7.33 -14.61 5.32
CA ASP A 492 8.04 -15.11 4.15
C ASP A 492 7.05 -15.61 3.09
N GLU A 493 6.79 -14.76 2.10
CA GLU A 493 5.96 -15.14 0.94
C GLU A 493 6.65 -16.18 0.05
N GLN A 494 7.98 -16.24 0.05
CA GLN A 494 8.74 -17.20 -0.77
C GLN A 494 8.65 -18.61 -0.18
N ASP A 495 8.78 -18.74 1.14
CA ASP A 495 8.61 -20.03 1.82
C ASP A 495 7.21 -20.62 1.56
N LEU A 496 6.16 -19.78 1.61
CA LEU A 496 4.81 -20.21 1.25
C LEU A 496 4.71 -20.69 -0.21
N LYS A 497 5.34 -19.99 -1.17
CA LYS A 497 5.39 -20.41 -2.58
C LYS A 497 6.13 -21.73 -2.75
N GLN A 498 7.22 -21.93 -2.01
CA GLN A 498 7.99 -23.19 -2.01
C GLN A 498 7.18 -24.34 -1.43
N GLU A 499 6.47 -24.11 -0.31
CA GLU A 499 5.60 -25.11 0.30
C GLU A 499 4.51 -25.55 -0.68
N LEU A 500 3.84 -24.61 -1.37
CA LEU A 500 2.85 -24.93 -2.40
C LEU A 500 3.44 -25.76 -3.55
N SER A 501 4.64 -25.41 -4.01
CA SER A 501 5.35 -26.16 -5.05
C SER A 501 5.65 -27.59 -4.58
N SER A 502 6.06 -27.76 -3.32
CA SER A 502 6.30 -29.08 -2.71
C SER A 502 5.03 -29.94 -2.60
N MET A 503 3.86 -29.30 -2.50
CA MET A 503 2.56 -29.96 -2.50
C MET A 503 2.07 -30.38 -3.90
N GLY A 504 2.85 -30.09 -4.95
CA GLY A 504 2.54 -30.45 -6.34
C GLY A 504 1.79 -29.37 -7.11
N VAL A 505 1.82 -28.12 -6.65
CA VAL A 505 1.35 -26.99 -7.47
C VAL A 505 2.40 -26.70 -8.54
N GLU A 506 2.04 -26.89 -9.80
CA GLU A 506 2.90 -26.56 -10.93
C GLU A 506 2.86 -25.06 -11.22
N GLY A 507 4.03 -24.48 -11.52
CA GLY A 507 4.14 -23.09 -11.97
C GLY A 507 3.46 -22.88 -13.32
N VAL A 508 3.18 -21.63 -13.68
CA VAL A 508 2.63 -21.32 -15.00
C VAL A 508 3.70 -21.63 -16.06
N PRO A 509 3.38 -22.40 -17.12
CA PRO A 509 4.36 -22.78 -18.14
C PRO A 509 5.05 -21.56 -18.75
N GLY A 510 6.40 -21.54 -18.73
CA GLY A 510 7.22 -20.41 -19.19
C GLY A 510 7.77 -19.51 -18.07
N ILE A 511 7.28 -19.67 -16.85
CA ILE A 511 7.85 -19.06 -15.63
C ILE A 511 8.60 -20.18 -14.91
N SER A 512 9.94 -20.14 -14.91
CA SER A 512 10.70 -21.13 -14.16
C SER A 512 10.54 -20.87 -12.67
N THR A 513 9.87 -21.76 -11.96
CA THR A 513 10.05 -21.91 -10.50
C THR A 513 11.41 -22.53 -10.15
N GLU A 514 12.14 -23.01 -11.16
CA GLU A 514 13.49 -23.58 -11.08
C GLU A 514 14.56 -22.46 -11.00
N GLY A 515 14.56 -21.71 -9.91
CA GLY A 515 15.62 -20.73 -9.61
C GLY A 515 15.92 -20.56 -8.12
N ILE A 516 15.16 -21.20 -7.24
CA ILE A 516 15.28 -21.02 -5.79
C ILE A 516 15.66 -22.37 -5.16
N SER A 517 16.82 -22.92 -5.55
CA SER A 517 17.49 -23.91 -4.71
C SER A 517 18.35 -23.16 -3.71
N ALA A 518 18.00 -23.27 -2.42
CA ALA A 518 18.87 -22.88 -1.33
C ALA A 518 20.08 -23.81 -1.29
N ASP A 519 21.11 -23.46 -2.04
CA ASP A 519 22.50 -23.86 -1.82
C ASP A 519 23.37 -22.67 -2.27
N ASP A 520 23.38 -21.63 -1.42
CA ASP A 520 24.57 -20.85 -1.03
C ASP A 520 24.27 -19.95 0.18
#